data_AF-A0A1Z9NN78-F1
#
_entry.id   AF-A0A1Z9NN78-F1
#
_cell.length_a   1.000
_cell.length_b   1.000
_cell.length_c   1.000
_cell.angle_alpha   90.00
_cell.angle_beta   90.00
_cell.angle_gamma   90.00
#
_symmetry.space_group_name_H-M   'P 1'
#
loop_
_entity.id
_entity.type
_entity.pdbx_description
1 polymer ?
#
loop_
_entity_poly.entity_id
_entity_poly.type
_entity_poly.pdbx_seq_one_letter_code
_entity_poly.pdbx_strand_id
1 'polypeptide(L)'
;IGRAAVSKTAGWGFDSLLACQSLKDLSMAQQSTKTFNFQSKILWALALTLIFLAVWGNSFYSYVGLLYRVIGVLLILSASLVILRFTEFGNQAFNLITQSFVEVRKVVWPNRTETTQTTFIVAAAVIAASLILWGLDSLFSLAMKAIIG
;
A
#
# COMPACT_ATOMS: atom_id res chain seq x y z
N ILE A 1 23.43 17.11 -20.66
CA ILE A 1 22.20 17.48 -21.41
C ILE A 1 21.01 17.29 -20.47
N GLY A 2 20.78 18.28 -19.61
CA GLY A 2 19.73 18.20 -18.58
C GLY A 2 18.38 18.46 -19.20
N ARG A 3 17.42 17.55 -19.02
CA ARG A 3 16.02 17.85 -19.30
C ARG A 3 15.54 18.78 -18.20
N ALA A 4 15.21 20.02 -18.57
CA ALA A 4 14.60 20.99 -17.68
C ALA A 4 13.35 20.39 -17.03
N ALA A 5 13.20 20.61 -15.73
CA ALA A 5 11.97 20.30 -15.00
C ALA A 5 10.83 21.08 -15.66
N VAL A 6 9.84 20.36 -16.19
CA VAL A 6 8.64 20.94 -16.78
C VAL A 6 7.86 21.61 -15.66
N SER A 7 7.56 22.90 -15.83
CA SER A 7 6.94 23.81 -14.85
C SER A 7 5.61 23.34 -14.24
N LYS A 8 5.01 22.24 -14.71
CA LYS A 8 3.78 21.68 -14.14
C LYS A 8 3.96 20.98 -12.80
N THR A 9 5.17 20.64 -12.38
CA THR A 9 5.43 20.04 -11.06
C THR A 9 5.69 21.07 -9.95
N ALA A 10 6.04 22.32 -10.30
CA ALA A 10 6.39 23.36 -9.32
C ALA A 10 5.18 23.95 -8.56
N GLY A 11 3.95 23.79 -9.08
CA GLY A 11 2.74 24.32 -8.45
C GLY A 11 2.14 23.45 -7.33
N TRP A 12 2.71 22.27 -7.07
CA TRP A 12 2.12 21.24 -6.21
C TRP A 12 2.71 21.17 -4.80
N GLY A 13 3.49 22.19 -4.40
CA GLY A 13 4.06 22.27 -3.04
C GLY A 13 5.00 21.11 -2.70
N PHE A 14 5.56 20.45 -3.71
CA PHE A 14 6.74 19.62 -3.57
C PHE A 14 7.94 20.56 -3.58
N ASP A 15 8.60 20.70 -2.44
CA ASP A 15 9.92 21.32 -2.40
C ASP A 15 10.81 20.53 -3.35
N SER A 16 11.32 21.21 -4.38
CA SER A 16 12.39 20.67 -5.19
C SER A 16 13.57 20.49 -4.25
N LEU A 17 13.72 19.29 -3.71
CA LEU A 17 14.90 18.91 -2.96
C LEU A 17 16.08 19.10 -3.90
N LEU A 18 16.77 20.23 -3.72
CA LEU A 18 18.10 20.47 -4.25
C LEU A 18 18.90 19.21 -4.01
N ALA A 19 19.41 18.61 -5.08
CA ALA A 19 20.22 17.40 -5.03
C ALA A 19 21.46 17.54 -4.10
N CYS A 20 21.82 18.77 -3.71
CA CYS A 20 22.89 19.04 -2.74
C CYS A 20 22.53 18.79 -1.27
N GLN A 21 21.25 18.74 -0.87
CA GLN A 21 20.89 18.38 0.52
C GLN A 21 20.95 16.86 0.73
N SER A 22 20.64 16.09 -0.32
CA SER A 22 20.73 14.62 -0.33
C SER A 22 22.16 14.10 -0.09
N LEU A 23 23.21 14.75 -0.62
CA LEU A 23 24.59 14.32 -0.34
C LEU A 23 25.03 14.55 1.11
N LYS A 24 24.49 15.60 1.77
CA LYS A 24 24.78 15.86 3.19
C LYS A 24 23.97 14.93 4.10
N ASP A 25 22.72 14.65 3.74
CA ASP A 25 21.85 13.70 4.45
C ASP A 25 22.27 12.23 4.24
N LEU A 26 22.83 11.86 3.09
CA LEU A 26 23.40 10.52 2.88
C LEU A 26 24.68 10.32 3.71
N SER A 27 25.47 11.37 3.93
CA SER A 27 26.62 11.29 4.84
C SER A 27 26.22 11.15 6.32
N MET A 28 25.04 11.66 6.71
CA MET A 28 24.48 11.48 8.05
C MET A 28 23.63 10.20 8.20
N ALA A 29 23.02 9.70 7.12
CA ALA A 29 22.35 8.39 7.07
C ALA A 29 23.35 7.23 7.11
N GLN A 30 24.63 7.49 6.79
CA GLN A 30 25.70 6.52 6.91
C GLN A 30 26.48 6.60 8.24
N GLN A 31 25.88 7.23 9.26
CA GLN A 31 26.28 7.11 10.68
C GLN A 31 25.36 6.17 11.47
N SER A 32 24.90 5.08 10.85
CA SER A 32 24.59 3.84 11.58
C SER A 32 25.88 3.09 11.93
N THR A 33 26.86 3.81 12.49
CA THR A 33 28.10 3.22 12.99
C THR A 33 27.82 2.58 14.36
N LYS A 34 27.48 1.28 14.31
CA LYS A 34 27.95 0.26 15.24
C LYS A 34 27.77 0.55 16.74
N THR A 35 26.55 0.82 17.20
CA THR A 35 26.14 0.38 18.53
C THR A 35 25.37 -0.92 18.37
N PHE A 36 25.89 -2.02 18.92
CA PHE A 36 25.05 -3.20 19.14
C PHE A 36 23.96 -2.77 20.13
N ASN A 37 22.85 -2.27 19.60
CA ASN A 37 21.67 -1.88 20.37
C ASN A 37 21.03 -3.15 20.94
N PHE A 38 21.67 -3.70 21.98
CA PHE A 38 21.25 -4.89 22.69
C PHE A 38 19.83 -4.72 23.22
N GLN A 39 19.50 -3.52 23.70
CA GLN A 39 18.14 -3.15 24.10
C GLN A 39 17.14 -3.28 22.95
N SER A 40 17.42 -2.71 21.77
CA SER A 40 16.55 -2.86 20.60
C SER A 40 16.42 -4.34 20.18
N LYS A 41 17.50 -5.12 20.21
CA LYS A 41 17.45 -6.57 19.93
C LYS A 41 16.55 -7.33 20.90
N ILE A 42 16.58 -6.97 22.20
CA ILE A 42 15.70 -7.57 23.22
C ILE A 42 14.23 -7.23 22.93
N LEU A 43 13.91 -5.96 22.63
CA LEU A 43 12.54 -5.56 22.32
C LEU A 43 12.01 -6.26 21.05
N TRP A 44 12.86 -6.43 20.04
CA TRP A 44 12.54 -7.20 18.83
C TRP A 44 12.32 -8.68 19.12
N ALA A 45 13.19 -9.31 19.91
CA ALA A 45 13.02 -10.69 20.33
C ALA A 45 11.71 -10.88 21.12
N LEU A 46 11.40 -9.97 22.05
CA LEU A 46 10.19 -10.00 22.85
C LEU A 46 8.92 -9.85 21.99
N ALA A 47 8.93 -8.98 20.99
CA ALA A 47 7.83 -8.85 20.04
C ALA A 47 7.64 -10.12 19.19
N LEU A 48 8.72 -10.70 18.67
CA LEU A 48 8.69 -11.97 17.93
C LEU A 48 8.15 -13.11 18.79
N THR A 49 8.58 -13.19 20.05
CA THR A 49 8.07 -14.16 21.02
C THR A 49 6.57 -13.97 21.25
N LEU A 50 6.08 -12.75 21.45
CA LEU A 50 4.65 -12.46 21.61
C LEU A 50 3.82 -12.87 20.39
N ILE A 51 4.30 -12.60 19.18
CA ILE A 51 3.63 -13.01 17.94
C ILE A 51 3.58 -14.55 17.85
N PHE A 52 4.69 -15.22 18.16
CA PHE A 52 4.74 -16.67 18.18
C PHE A 52 3.76 -17.26 19.19
N LEU A 53 3.67 -16.68 20.40
CA LEU A 53 2.69 -17.04 21.42
C LEU A 53 1.25 -16.81 20.95
N ALA A 54 0.97 -15.75 20.19
CA ALA A 54 -0.36 -15.50 19.64
C ALA A 54 -0.78 -16.60 18.66
N VAL A 55 0.13 -17.00 17.75
CA VAL A 55 -0.11 -18.08 16.77
C VAL A 55 -0.25 -19.44 17.47
N TRP A 56 0.63 -19.72 18.42
CA TRP A 56 0.58 -20.95 19.22
C TRP A 56 -0.72 -21.01 20.03
N GLY A 57 -1.08 -19.92 20.72
CA GLY A 57 -2.33 -19.81 21.47
C GLY A 57 -3.57 -20.02 20.60
N ASN A 58 -3.59 -19.46 19.38
CA ASN A 58 -4.70 -19.68 18.44
C ASN A 58 -4.90 -21.16 18.08
N SER A 59 -3.82 -21.94 17.99
CA SER A 59 -3.87 -23.37 17.67
C SER A 59 -4.49 -24.21 18.80
N PHE A 60 -4.15 -23.91 20.06
CA PHE A 60 -4.60 -24.68 21.22
C PHE A 60 -6.07 -24.48 21.58
N TYR A 61 -6.63 -23.29 21.35
CA TYR A 61 -7.99 -22.94 21.78
C TYR A 61 -9.11 -23.53 20.89
N SER A 62 -8.91 -24.71 20.28
CA SER A 62 -9.84 -25.36 19.34
C SER A 62 -11.26 -25.66 19.84
N TYR A 63 -11.51 -25.59 21.14
CA TYR A 63 -12.82 -25.83 21.75
C TYR A 63 -13.63 -24.58 22.12
N VAL A 64 -13.05 -23.38 22.02
CA VAL A 64 -13.74 -22.11 22.35
C VAL A 64 -14.32 -21.47 21.10
N GLY A 65 -15.48 -20.81 21.23
CA GLY A 65 -16.16 -20.09 20.14
C GLY A 65 -15.25 -19.09 19.41
N LEU A 66 -15.47 -18.95 18.10
CA LEU A 66 -14.60 -18.19 17.19
C LEU A 66 -14.34 -16.75 17.64
N LEU A 67 -15.38 -16.08 18.16
CA LEU A 67 -15.30 -14.69 18.63
C LEU A 67 -14.22 -14.47 19.71
N TYR A 68 -14.13 -15.38 20.68
CA TYR A 68 -13.20 -15.22 21.80
C TYR A 68 -11.73 -15.38 21.38
N ARG A 69 -11.46 -16.28 20.42
CA ARG A 69 -10.10 -16.45 19.87
C ARG A 69 -9.62 -15.23 19.11
N VAL A 70 -10.49 -14.69 18.26
CA VAL A 70 -10.14 -13.53 17.43
C VAL A 70 -9.82 -12.32 18.30
N ILE A 71 -10.62 -12.08 19.35
CA ILE A 71 -10.36 -10.99 20.30
C ILE A 71 -9.03 -11.22 21.04
N GLY A 72 -8.75 -12.44 21.51
CA GLY A 72 -7.50 -12.77 22.17
C GLY A 72 -6.27 -12.55 21.28
N VAL A 73 -6.32 -13.02 20.03
CA VAL A 73 -5.23 -12.81 19.06
C VAL A 73 -5.06 -11.32 18.74
N LEU A 74 -6.15 -10.58 18.54
CA LEU A 74 -6.10 -9.15 18.29
C LEU A 74 -5.45 -8.38 19.45
N LEU A 75 -5.78 -8.72 20.70
CA LEU A 75 -5.17 -8.08 21.86
C LEU A 75 -3.67 -8.33 21.94
N ILE A 76 -3.23 -9.58 21.79
CA ILE A 76 -1.80 -9.93 21.84
C ILE A 76 -1.04 -9.30 20.66
N LEU A 77 -1.62 -9.33 19.46
CA LEU A 77 -1.04 -8.71 18.27
C LEU A 77 -0.93 -7.19 18.43
N SER A 78 -1.96 -6.54 18.98
CA SER A 78 -1.95 -5.10 19.23
C SER A 78 -0.87 -4.71 20.25
N ALA A 79 -0.73 -5.48 21.33
CA ALA A 79 0.34 -5.27 22.32
C ALA A 79 1.73 -5.44 21.69
N SER A 80 1.92 -6.46 20.85
CA SER A 80 3.19 -6.65 20.13
C SER A 80 3.52 -5.49 19.20
N LEU A 81 2.53 -4.93 18.48
CA LEU A 81 2.71 -3.77 17.61
C LEU A 81 3.07 -2.50 18.40
N VAL A 82 2.45 -2.30 19.57
CA VAL A 82 2.78 -1.19 20.47
C VAL A 82 4.23 -1.30 20.95
N ILE A 83 4.68 -2.49 21.34
CA ILE A 83 6.08 -2.73 21.76
C ILE A 83 7.04 -2.46 20.60
N LEU A 84 6.71 -2.90 19.38
CA LEU A 84 7.51 -2.62 18.19
C LEU A 84 7.60 -1.12 17.90
N ARG A 85 6.52 -0.35 18.11
CA ARG A 85 6.53 1.10 17.90
C ARG A 85 7.53 1.82 18.82
N PHE A 86 7.74 1.33 20.03
CA PHE A 86 8.70 1.91 20.98
C PHE A 86 10.17 1.56 20.67
N THR A 87 10.46 0.69 19.69
CA THR A 87 11.84 0.47 19.24
C THR A 87 12.37 1.62 18.38
N GLU A 88 13.69 1.80 18.38
CA GLU A 88 14.40 2.78 17.52
C GLU A 88 13.95 2.73 16.05
N PHE A 89 13.76 1.52 15.53
CA PHE A 89 13.24 1.31 14.17
C PHE A 89 11.76 1.71 14.04
N GLY A 90 10.94 1.38 15.04
CA GLY A 90 9.51 1.68 15.05
C GLY A 90 9.22 3.19 15.07
N ASN A 91 9.98 3.96 15.84
CA ASN A 91 9.82 5.41 15.91
C ASN A 91 10.23 6.10 14.59
N GLN A 92 11.31 5.63 13.96
CA GLN A 92 11.72 6.10 12.64
C GLN A 92 10.66 5.79 11.58
N ALA A 93 10.14 4.55 11.56
CA ALA A 93 9.05 4.17 10.66
C ALA A 93 7.79 5.01 10.88
N PHE A 94 7.42 5.30 12.13
CA PHE A 94 6.25 6.12 12.46
C PHE A 94 6.40 7.58 11.96
N ASN A 95 7.59 8.16 12.09
CA ASN A 95 7.88 9.48 11.56
C ASN A 95 7.80 9.51 10.03
N LEU A 96 8.34 8.49 9.34
CA LEU A 96 8.24 8.38 7.88
C LEU A 96 6.78 8.26 7.42
N ILE A 97 5.98 7.41 8.07
CA ILE A 97 4.55 7.26 7.76
C ILE A 97 3.82 8.60 7.89
N THR A 98 4.10 9.34 8.97
CA THR A 98 3.50 10.65 9.22
C THR A 98 3.89 11.65 8.13
N GLN A 99 5.16 11.68 7.74
CA GLN A 99 5.69 12.50 6.64
C GLN A 99 5.06 12.14 5.28
N SER A 100 4.87 10.85 4.99
CA SER A 100 4.20 10.42 3.75
C SER A 100 2.74 10.85 3.71
N PHE A 101 1.99 10.80 4.83
CA PHE A 101 0.59 11.22 4.83
C PHE A 101 0.39 12.72 4.64
N VAL A 102 1.31 13.57 5.14
CA VAL A 102 1.24 15.02 4.87
C VAL A 102 1.54 15.33 3.40
N GLU A 103 2.36 14.53 2.74
CA GLU A 103 2.67 14.65 1.32
C GLU A 103 1.52 14.14 0.43
N VAL A 104 0.89 13.02 0.81
CA VAL A 104 -0.31 12.49 0.13
C VAL A 104 -1.46 13.50 0.15
N ARG A 105 -1.59 14.30 1.21
CA ARG A 105 -2.60 15.39 1.27
C ARG A 105 -2.33 16.54 0.32
N LYS A 106 -1.09 16.69 -0.18
CA LYS A 106 -0.74 17.67 -1.23
C LYS A 106 -1.11 17.19 -2.63
N VAL A 107 -1.43 15.91 -2.79
CA VAL A 107 -1.98 15.39 -4.04
C VAL A 107 -3.41 15.91 -4.16
N VAL A 108 -3.54 17.07 -4.80
CA VAL A 108 -4.83 17.52 -5.34
C VAL A 108 -5.26 16.48 -6.37
N TRP A 109 -6.14 15.59 -5.94
CA TRP A 109 -6.71 14.60 -6.85
C TRP A 109 -7.45 15.34 -7.97
N PRO A 110 -7.21 14.94 -9.23
CA PRO A 110 -7.71 15.65 -10.40
C PRO A 110 -9.23 15.85 -10.33
N ASN A 111 -9.69 17.00 -10.82
CA ASN A 111 -11.11 17.36 -10.81
C ASN A 111 -11.94 16.32 -11.58
N ARG A 112 -13.11 15.97 -11.03
CA ARG A 112 -13.95 14.87 -11.51
C ARG A 112 -14.46 15.09 -12.93
N THR A 113 -14.57 16.34 -13.39
CA THR A 113 -15.06 16.69 -14.72
C THR A 113 -14.22 16.08 -15.85
N GLU A 114 -12.90 16.14 -15.74
CA GLU A 114 -11.94 15.58 -16.71
C GLU A 114 -11.92 14.04 -16.67
N THR A 115 -12.04 13.47 -15.47
CA THR A 115 -12.06 12.02 -15.26
C THR A 115 -13.35 11.37 -15.78
N THR A 116 -14.50 12.03 -15.62
CA THR A 116 -15.77 11.50 -16.11
C THR A 116 -15.86 11.53 -17.64
N GLN A 117 -15.28 12.54 -18.30
CA GLN A 117 -15.31 12.64 -19.76
C GLN A 117 -14.56 11.47 -20.41
N THR A 118 -13.37 11.15 -19.91
CA THR A 118 -12.59 10.01 -20.40
C THR A 118 -13.24 8.67 -20.06
N THR A 119 -13.82 8.52 -18.86
CA THR A 119 -14.56 7.30 -18.49
C THR A 119 -15.76 7.05 -19.40
N PHE A 120 -16.51 8.10 -19.79
CA PHE A 120 -17.66 7.96 -20.68
C PHE A 120 -17.25 7.57 -22.10
N ILE A 121 -16.14 8.11 -22.61
CA ILE A 121 -15.57 7.70 -23.91
C ILE A 121 -15.19 6.21 -23.88
N VAL A 122 -14.49 5.77 -22.83
CA VAL A 122 -14.10 4.35 -22.68
C VAL A 122 -15.34 3.46 -22.52
N ALA A 123 -16.32 3.86 -21.72
CA ALA A 123 -17.56 3.12 -21.53
C ALA A 123 -18.33 2.95 -22.84
N ALA A 124 -18.44 4.01 -23.65
CA ALA A 124 -19.05 3.94 -24.97
C ALA A 124 -18.30 2.96 -25.91
N ALA A 125 -16.97 2.98 -25.89
CA ALA A 125 -16.16 2.05 -26.67
C ALA A 125 -16.35 0.58 -26.24
N VAL A 126 -16.43 0.31 -24.93
CA VAL A 126 -16.68 -1.05 -24.39
C VAL A 126 -18.08 -1.54 -24.76
N ILE A 127 -19.10 -0.68 -24.66
CA ILE A 127 -20.48 -1.03 -25.06
C ILE A 127 -20.52 -1.37 -26.55
N ALA A 128 -19.90 -0.54 -27.40
CA ALA A 128 -19.84 -0.79 -28.84
C ALA A 128 -19.12 -2.12 -29.15
N ALA A 129 -17.98 -2.39 -28.52
CA ALA A 129 -17.25 -3.64 -28.69
C ALA A 129 -18.08 -4.86 -28.25
N SER A 130 -18.79 -4.77 -27.11
CA SER A 130 -19.63 -5.85 -26.59
C SER A 130 -20.82 -6.17 -27.51
N LEU A 131 -21.44 -5.15 -28.11
CA LEU A 131 -22.54 -5.31 -29.06
C LEU A 131 -22.07 -5.97 -30.36
N ILE A 132 -20.90 -5.57 -30.87
CA ILE A 132 -20.32 -6.16 -32.08
C ILE A 132 -19.99 -7.64 -31.85
N LEU A 133 -19.35 -7.97 -30.72
CA LEU A 133 -19.03 -9.35 -30.37
C LEU A 133 -20.32 -10.18 -30.23
N TRP A 134 -21.30 -9.70 -29.46
CA TRP A 134 -22.58 -10.38 -29.26
C TRP A 134 -23.32 -10.63 -30.57
N GLY A 135 -23.31 -9.67 -31.49
CA GLY A 135 -23.91 -9.83 -32.82
C GLY A 135 -23.23 -10.93 -33.64
N LEU A 136 -21.90 -10.97 -33.61
CA LEU A 136 -21.12 -11.99 -34.31
C LEU A 136 -21.32 -13.38 -33.69
N ASP A 137 -21.32 -13.50 -32.37
CA ASP A 137 -21.60 -14.74 -31.64
C ASP A 137 -23.01 -15.26 -31.96
N SER A 138 -24.01 -14.37 -32.02
CA SER A 138 -25.37 -14.72 -32.40
C SER A 138 -25.47 -15.18 -33.85
N LEU A 139 -24.73 -14.54 -34.76
CA LEU A 139 -24.66 -14.94 -36.18
C LEU A 139 -24.02 -16.32 -36.34
N PHE A 140 -22.91 -16.60 -35.64
CA PHE A 140 -22.29 -17.92 -35.63
C PHE A 140 -23.21 -18.98 -35.03
N SER A 141 -23.93 -18.68 -33.96
CA SER A 141 -24.92 -19.59 -33.37
C SER A 141 -26.01 -19.95 -34.38
N LEU A 142 -26.50 -18.98 -35.15
CA LEU A 142 -27.52 -19.18 -36.16
C LEU A 142 -26.99 -19.95 -37.38
N ALA A 143 -25.77 -19.66 -37.82
CA ALA A 143 -25.09 -20.40 -38.88
C ALA A 143 -24.89 -21.87 -38.51
N MET A 144 -24.43 -22.16 -37.28
CA MET A 144 -24.30 -23.53 -36.80
C MET A 144 -25.66 -24.24 -36.70
N LYS A 145 -26.71 -23.55 -36.24
CA LYS A 145 -28.08 -24.09 -36.23
C LYS A 145 -28.58 -24.44 -37.64
N ALA A 146 -28.26 -23.62 -38.65
CA ALA A 146 -28.63 -23.86 -40.05
C ALA A 146 -27.75 -24.89 -40.78
N ILE A 147 -26.62 -25.32 -40.18
CA ILE A 147 -25.76 -26.39 -40.70
C ILE A 147 -26.14 -27.73 -40.08
N ILE A 148 -26.52 -27.74 -38.80
CA ILE A 148 -26.90 -28.95 -38.05
C ILE A 148 -28.39 -29.30 -38.24
N GLY A 149 -29.19 -28.37 -38.76
CA GLY A 149 -30.60 -28.51 -39.14
C GLY A 149 -30.96 -27.49 -40.21
#